data_AF-D4DGH5-F1
#
_entry.id   AF-D4DGH5-F1
#
_cell.length_a   1.000
_cell.length_b   1.000
_cell.length_c   1.000
_cell.angle_alpha   90.00
_cell.angle_beta   90.00
_cell.angle_gamma   90.00
#
_symmetry.space_group_name_H-M   'P 1'
#
loop_
_entity.id
_entity.type
_entity.pdbx_description
1 polymer ?
#
loop_
_entity_poly.entity_id
_entity_poly.type
_entity_poly.pdbx_seq_one_letter_code
_entity_poly.pdbx_strand_id
1 'polypeptide(L)'
;MTELVRAAAISQGCDISSCIKVEKLPEGDYNKVFLISLHGGHQVVAKVPNKNAGFPFYTTASEAATMSFGRNVAGLPIPKVYVWNPHTSDNHVGAEYIIMEKAKGVLLSSKWPSMKKDQKINLINNVISLEKSLLIHNFQHIGSLYHKSDLDGVQDRNRFFDTSYGDFVLGPSTERNFVYDGRRAVNTDKGPSKSKLDVLDDFGKIAAYLLPKDTSIHIPVLWHGDLHDNNIFVDPDDPSKILSIIDWQTTHIAPLFQQARTPEFLDFIGPHPSVGLTPMPPLPDNFDSLSAAEKEEAEKLQSKQSLFKIYEIQSGRNNMPVFKALQHSQTLGIQIISLISQVFNGGEPIIKGQLIQLALDWEKVVGPDGPPCPLQFTEADIAAQRVDQQKWEEGVQMKGDVLEALGGSEHGWAGWSSHEDYDVLTKKLAVVKEQFLEYMANNEAEKEAWENVWPYRDD
;
A
#
# COMPACT_ATOMS: atom_id res chain seq x y z
N MET A 1 -8.68 -21.13 18.17
CA MET A 1 -9.80 -21.37 17.23
C MET A 1 -11.15 -21.36 17.93
N THR A 2 -11.40 -22.21 18.92
CA THR A 2 -12.70 -22.29 19.65
C THR A 2 -13.23 -20.94 20.13
N GLU A 3 -12.39 -20.12 20.75
CA GLU A 3 -12.80 -18.79 21.26
C GLU A 3 -13.12 -17.79 20.14
N LEU A 4 -12.44 -17.89 18.98
CA LEU A 4 -12.76 -17.08 17.80
C LEU A 4 -14.12 -17.46 17.22
N VAL A 5 -14.44 -18.76 17.18
CA VAL A 5 -15.76 -19.26 16.79
C VAL A 5 -16.83 -18.82 17.79
N ARG A 6 -16.52 -18.80 19.09
CA ARG A 6 -17.45 -18.28 20.11
C ARG A 6 -17.76 -16.80 19.88
N ALA A 7 -16.73 -15.97 19.67
CA ALA A 7 -16.92 -14.55 19.36
C ALA A 7 -17.77 -14.36 18.10
N ALA A 8 -17.51 -15.14 17.05
CA ALA A 8 -18.28 -15.15 15.82
C ALA A 8 -19.76 -15.52 16.05
N ALA A 9 -20.04 -16.60 16.79
CA ALA A 9 -21.40 -17.04 17.09
C ALA A 9 -22.18 -16.00 17.91
N ILE A 10 -21.57 -15.46 18.97
CA ILE A 10 -22.19 -14.42 19.81
C ILE A 10 -22.52 -13.18 18.98
N SER A 11 -21.64 -12.77 18.06
CA SER A 11 -21.89 -11.62 17.17
C SER A 11 -23.13 -11.78 16.28
N GLN A 12 -23.56 -13.01 16.04
CA GLN A 12 -24.75 -13.36 15.27
C GLN A 12 -25.93 -13.78 16.15
N GLY A 13 -25.86 -13.56 17.47
CA GLY A 13 -26.90 -13.98 18.42
C GLY A 13 -27.06 -15.50 18.53
N CYS A 14 -26.02 -16.26 18.23
CA CYS A 14 -25.99 -17.72 18.21
C CYS A 14 -25.07 -18.28 19.30
N ASP A 15 -25.24 -19.56 19.63
CA ASP A 15 -24.32 -20.31 20.50
C ASP A 15 -23.17 -20.95 19.69
N ILE A 16 -22.04 -21.24 20.32
CA ILE A 16 -20.88 -21.89 19.67
C ILE A 16 -21.24 -23.24 19.04
N SER A 17 -22.18 -23.99 19.63
CA SER A 17 -22.72 -25.24 19.06
C SER A 17 -23.40 -25.04 17.70
N SER A 18 -23.68 -23.79 17.33
CA SER A 18 -24.22 -23.43 16.02
C SER A 18 -23.17 -23.53 14.91
N CYS A 19 -21.88 -23.65 15.22
CA CYS A 19 -20.82 -23.71 14.23
C CYS A 19 -20.88 -25.03 13.42
N ILE A 20 -21.09 -24.90 12.11
CA ILE A 20 -21.12 -26.02 11.17
C ILE A 20 -19.71 -26.27 10.62
N LYS A 21 -19.02 -25.21 10.22
CA LYS A 21 -17.78 -25.32 9.47
C LYS A 21 -16.91 -24.08 9.65
N VAL A 22 -15.61 -24.29 9.77
CA VAL A 22 -14.58 -23.25 9.73
C VAL A 22 -13.65 -23.57 8.57
N GLU A 23 -13.46 -22.61 7.68
CA GLU A 23 -12.61 -22.75 6.50
C GLU A 23 -11.58 -21.64 6.52
N LYS A 24 -10.29 -21.98 6.39
CA LYS A 24 -9.25 -20.97 6.13
C LYS A 24 -9.45 -20.49 4.69
N LEU A 25 -9.66 -19.19 4.50
CA LEU A 25 -9.66 -18.57 3.17
C LEU A 25 -8.21 -18.33 2.73
N PRO A 26 -7.92 -18.09 1.44
CA PRO A 26 -6.60 -17.65 1.00
C PRO A 26 -6.10 -16.51 1.89
N GLU A 27 -4.94 -16.69 2.51
CA GLU A 27 -4.35 -15.68 3.38
C GLU A 27 -3.47 -14.74 2.56
N GLY A 28 -3.56 -13.44 2.86
CA GLY A 28 -2.52 -12.50 2.45
C GLY A 28 -1.40 -12.47 3.50
N ASP A 29 -0.32 -11.76 3.21
CA ASP A 29 0.90 -11.75 4.04
C ASP A 29 0.68 -11.31 5.50
N TYR A 30 -0.41 -10.60 5.78
CA TYR A 30 -0.62 -9.88 7.04
C TYR A 30 -1.74 -10.44 7.92
N ASN A 31 -2.60 -11.32 7.42
CA ASN A 31 -3.73 -11.81 8.21
C ASN A 31 -4.06 -13.25 7.90
N LYS A 32 -4.46 -13.98 8.94
CA LYS A 32 -5.22 -15.22 8.81
C LYS A 32 -6.69 -14.89 8.69
N VAL A 33 -7.34 -15.42 7.66
CA VAL A 33 -8.75 -15.16 7.38
C VAL A 33 -9.52 -16.48 7.39
N PHE A 34 -10.62 -16.53 8.13
CA PHE A 34 -11.47 -17.71 8.26
C PHE A 34 -12.91 -17.38 7.87
N LEU A 35 -13.53 -18.23 7.07
CA LEU A 35 -14.96 -18.25 6.88
C LEU A 35 -15.58 -19.17 7.92
N ILE A 36 -16.45 -18.63 8.77
CA ILE A 36 -17.18 -19.37 9.80
C ILE A 36 -18.64 -19.46 9.36
N SER A 37 -19.11 -20.69 9.15
CA SER A 37 -20.51 -20.98 8.81
C SER A 37 -21.25 -21.49 10.03
N LEU A 38 -22.36 -20.84 10.36
CA LEU A 38 -23.22 -21.19 11.49
C LEU A 38 -24.57 -21.74 10.99
N HIS A 39 -25.30 -22.44 11.87
CA HIS A 39 -26.67 -22.87 11.63
C HIS A 39 -27.58 -21.68 11.28
N GLY A 40 -28.59 -21.95 10.45
CA GLY A 40 -29.49 -20.92 9.93
C GLY A 40 -28.94 -20.13 8.74
N GLY A 41 -27.82 -20.54 8.15
CA GLY A 41 -27.27 -19.92 6.94
C GLY A 41 -26.40 -18.68 7.17
N HIS A 42 -26.12 -18.34 8.44
CA HIS A 42 -25.23 -17.23 8.77
C HIS A 42 -23.79 -17.58 8.39
N GLN A 43 -23.12 -16.65 7.71
CA GLN A 43 -21.70 -16.73 7.38
C GLN A 43 -21.01 -15.44 7.78
N VAL A 44 -19.89 -15.57 8.49
CA VAL A 44 -19.05 -14.44 8.88
C VAL A 44 -17.60 -14.71 8.52
N VAL A 45 -16.86 -13.63 8.26
CA VAL A 45 -15.42 -13.66 8.09
C VAL A 45 -14.77 -13.27 9.41
N ALA A 46 -13.87 -14.10 9.90
CA ALA A 46 -13.02 -13.82 11.05
C ALA A 46 -11.60 -13.55 10.57
N LYS A 47 -11.06 -12.38 10.91
CA LYS A 47 -9.72 -11.95 10.55
C LYS A 47 -8.86 -11.80 11.79
N VAL A 48 -7.66 -12.37 11.75
CA VAL A 48 -6.67 -12.32 12.84
C VAL A 48 -5.34 -11.85 12.24
N PRO A 49 -4.77 -10.72 12.71
CA PRO A 49 -3.51 -10.20 12.19
C PRO A 49 -2.33 -11.11 12.54
N ASN A 50 -1.40 -11.24 11.60
CA ASN A 50 -0.10 -11.83 11.81
C ASN A 50 0.81 -10.85 12.58
N LYS A 51 1.94 -11.34 13.12
CA LYS A 51 2.88 -10.49 13.87
C LYS A 51 3.45 -9.35 13.01
N ASN A 52 3.55 -9.53 11.70
CA ASN A 52 4.02 -8.53 10.74
C ASN A 52 2.93 -7.54 10.27
N ALA A 53 1.68 -7.64 10.75
CA ALA A 53 0.55 -6.83 10.28
C ALA A 53 0.65 -5.34 10.61
N GLY A 54 1.47 -4.96 11.58
CA GLY A 54 1.72 -3.58 11.98
C GLY A 54 1.88 -3.43 13.48
N PHE A 55 1.47 -2.28 14.02
CA PHE A 55 1.53 -2.01 15.46
C PHE A 55 0.39 -2.74 16.19
N PRO A 56 0.69 -3.53 17.23
CA PRO A 56 -0.33 -4.16 18.08
C PRO A 56 -1.32 -3.13 18.59
N PHE A 57 -2.57 -3.53 18.78
CA PHE A 57 -3.74 -2.69 19.04
C PHE A 57 -4.08 -1.74 17.88
N TYR A 58 -3.13 -0.93 17.42
CA TYR A 58 -3.38 0.14 16.48
C TYR A 58 -3.85 -0.36 15.11
N THR A 59 -3.26 -1.43 14.57
CA THR A 59 -3.65 -1.96 13.25
C THR A 59 -5.11 -2.43 13.25
N THR A 60 -5.50 -3.25 14.23
CA THR A 60 -6.86 -3.81 14.32
C THR A 60 -7.89 -2.75 14.67
N ALA A 61 -7.59 -1.88 15.64
CA ALA A 61 -8.49 -0.78 16.03
C ALA A 61 -8.71 0.20 14.87
N SER A 62 -7.63 0.55 14.16
CA SER A 62 -7.69 1.46 13.02
C SER A 62 -8.52 0.91 11.87
N GLU A 63 -8.33 -0.36 11.53
CA GLU A 63 -9.09 -0.99 10.46
C GLU A 63 -10.58 -1.06 10.79
N ALA A 64 -10.94 -1.49 12.01
CA ALA A 64 -12.35 -1.57 12.41
C ALA A 64 -13.04 -0.19 12.39
N ALA A 65 -12.33 0.85 12.82
CA ALA A 65 -12.79 2.24 12.76
C ALA A 65 -12.93 2.73 11.32
N THR A 66 -11.93 2.47 10.48
CA THR A 66 -11.92 2.86 9.07
C THR A 66 -13.05 2.21 8.28
N MET A 67 -13.28 0.91 8.48
CA MET A 67 -14.39 0.20 7.83
C MET A 67 -15.75 0.74 8.30
N SER A 68 -15.89 1.02 9.59
CA SER A 68 -17.10 1.59 10.16
C SER A 68 -17.38 3.00 9.61
N PHE A 69 -16.34 3.84 9.53
CA PHE A 69 -16.40 5.17 8.95
C PHE A 69 -16.78 5.10 7.46
N GLY A 70 -16.04 4.32 6.67
CA GLY A 70 -16.26 4.21 5.24
C GLY A 70 -17.68 3.71 4.91
N ARG A 71 -18.21 2.76 5.69
CA ARG A 71 -19.57 2.24 5.49
C ARG A 71 -20.65 3.22 5.97
N ASN A 72 -20.55 3.70 7.21
CA ASN A 72 -21.66 4.39 7.88
C ASN A 72 -21.65 5.90 7.67
N VAL A 73 -20.48 6.48 7.40
CA VAL A 73 -20.30 7.92 7.15
C VAL A 73 -20.12 8.19 5.65
N ALA A 74 -19.15 7.51 5.02
CA ALA A 74 -18.84 7.73 3.60
C ALA A 74 -19.72 6.93 2.63
N GLY A 75 -20.66 6.10 3.12
CA GLY A 75 -21.63 5.37 2.30
C GLY A 75 -21.02 4.37 1.32
N LEU A 76 -19.80 3.88 1.60
CA LEU A 76 -19.10 2.94 0.74
C LEU A 76 -19.62 1.51 0.91
N PRO A 77 -19.54 0.67 -0.14
CA PRO A 77 -19.88 -0.74 -0.04
C PRO A 77 -18.75 -1.50 0.68
N ILE A 78 -18.63 -1.35 2.00
CA ILE A 78 -17.60 -2.04 2.82
C ILE A 78 -18.32 -3.07 3.69
N PRO A 79 -17.80 -4.29 3.89
CA PRO A 79 -18.42 -5.27 4.79
C PRO A 79 -18.68 -4.72 6.19
N LYS A 80 -19.83 -5.05 6.77
CA LYS A 80 -20.15 -4.62 8.13
C LYS A 80 -19.23 -5.32 9.15
N VAL A 81 -18.56 -4.55 9.99
CA VAL A 81 -17.89 -5.09 11.19
C VAL A 81 -18.95 -5.42 12.24
N TYR A 82 -18.97 -6.66 12.72
CA TYR A 82 -19.90 -7.11 13.77
C TYR A 82 -19.31 -6.97 15.17
N VAL A 83 -18.05 -7.37 15.33
CA VAL A 83 -17.30 -7.25 16.59
C VAL A 83 -15.80 -7.26 16.27
N TRP A 84 -15.00 -6.55 17.03
CA TRP A 84 -13.55 -6.60 16.99
C TRP A 84 -13.01 -6.54 18.41
N ASN A 85 -11.78 -7.00 18.62
CA ASN A 85 -11.06 -6.77 19.85
C ASN A 85 -9.59 -6.48 19.51
N PRO A 86 -9.12 -5.23 19.70
CA PRO A 86 -7.72 -4.86 19.47
C PRO A 86 -6.84 -5.11 20.70
N HIS A 87 -7.41 -5.45 21.86
CA HIS A 87 -6.68 -5.71 23.09
C HIS A 87 -6.40 -7.21 23.25
N THR A 88 -5.20 -7.55 23.74
CA THR A 88 -4.78 -8.95 23.94
C THR A 88 -4.80 -9.40 25.40
N SER A 89 -4.79 -8.48 26.37
CA SER A 89 -4.74 -8.78 27.81
C SER A 89 -6.02 -9.42 28.36
N ASP A 90 -7.19 -8.99 27.86
CA ASP A 90 -8.52 -9.41 28.36
C ASP A 90 -9.34 -10.15 27.30
N ASN A 91 -8.65 -10.70 26.30
CA ASN A 91 -9.27 -11.31 25.14
C ASN A 91 -9.09 -12.82 25.17
N HIS A 92 -10.19 -13.55 25.40
CA HIS A 92 -10.18 -15.02 25.43
C HIS A 92 -9.68 -15.68 24.14
N VAL A 93 -9.73 -14.98 22.99
CA VAL A 93 -9.15 -15.47 21.73
C VAL A 93 -7.62 -15.57 21.81
N GLY A 94 -6.98 -14.76 22.67
CA GLY A 94 -5.53 -14.70 22.83
C GLY A 94 -4.80 -13.96 21.69
N ALA A 95 -5.56 -13.33 20.79
CA ALA A 95 -5.06 -12.54 19.68
C ALA A 95 -6.08 -11.48 19.29
N GLU A 96 -5.61 -10.38 18.70
CA GLU A 96 -6.48 -9.37 18.09
C GLU A 96 -7.35 -10.00 17.00
N TYR A 97 -8.57 -9.50 16.80
CA TYR A 97 -9.42 -10.02 15.72
C TYR A 97 -10.50 -9.03 15.28
N ILE A 98 -11.02 -9.26 14.08
CA ILE A 98 -12.23 -8.64 13.53
C ILE A 98 -13.16 -9.75 13.04
N ILE A 99 -14.42 -9.74 13.47
CA ILE A 99 -15.50 -10.54 12.89
C ILE A 99 -16.39 -9.59 12.06
N MET A 100 -16.59 -9.92 10.79
CA MET A 100 -17.29 -9.07 9.83
C MET A 100 -18.16 -9.85 8.83
N GLU A 101 -19.00 -9.11 8.13
CA GLU A 101 -19.81 -9.58 7.00
C GLU A 101 -18.89 -10.19 5.93
N LYS A 102 -19.33 -11.30 5.33
CA LYS A 102 -18.67 -11.83 4.13
C LYS A 102 -18.92 -10.88 2.96
N ALA A 103 -17.86 -10.49 2.26
CA ALA A 103 -17.95 -9.67 1.05
C ALA A 103 -18.92 -10.30 0.03
N LYS A 104 -19.81 -9.48 -0.54
CA LYS A 104 -20.81 -9.91 -1.53
C LYS A 104 -20.23 -9.82 -2.93
N GLY A 105 -20.64 -10.75 -3.80
CA GLY A 105 -20.24 -10.77 -5.20
C GLY A 105 -19.05 -11.70 -5.45
N VAL A 106 -18.36 -11.45 -6.57
CA VAL A 106 -17.16 -12.17 -7.01
C VAL A 106 -16.02 -11.19 -7.23
N LEU A 107 -14.77 -11.65 -7.11
CA LEU A 107 -13.58 -10.82 -7.31
C LEU A 107 -13.58 -10.17 -8.70
N LEU A 108 -13.23 -8.89 -8.75
CA LEU A 108 -13.08 -8.16 -10.01
C LEU A 108 -12.02 -8.84 -10.89
N SER A 109 -10.92 -9.33 -10.32
CA SER A 109 -9.85 -10.06 -11.03
C SER A 109 -10.37 -11.22 -11.88
N SER A 110 -11.39 -11.94 -11.37
CA SER A 110 -12.03 -13.05 -12.08
C SER A 110 -12.91 -12.63 -13.26
N LYS A 111 -13.43 -11.39 -13.24
CA LYS A 111 -14.37 -10.87 -14.25
C LYS A 111 -13.72 -9.91 -15.24
N TRP A 112 -12.77 -9.08 -14.78
CA TRP A 112 -12.14 -7.99 -15.52
C TRP A 112 -11.59 -8.38 -16.90
N PRO A 113 -10.93 -9.53 -17.10
CA PRO A 113 -10.46 -9.95 -18.42
C PRO A 113 -11.60 -10.13 -19.44
N SER A 114 -12.77 -10.57 -18.97
CA SER A 114 -13.95 -10.88 -19.80
C SER A 114 -14.95 -9.72 -19.95
N MET A 115 -14.78 -8.64 -19.19
CA MET A 115 -15.71 -7.50 -19.21
C MET A 115 -15.67 -6.76 -20.55
N LYS A 116 -16.85 -6.37 -21.03
CA LYS A 116 -17.00 -5.49 -22.20
C LYS A 116 -16.48 -4.09 -21.88
N LYS A 117 -16.07 -3.35 -22.91
CA LYS A 117 -15.57 -1.97 -22.78
C LYS A 117 -16.50 -1.07 -21.97
N ASP A 118 -17.80 -1.06 -22.27
CA ASP A 118 -18.77 -0.23 -21.55
C ASP A 118 -18.91 -0.63 -20.07
N GLN A 119 -18.81 -1.92 -19.74
CA GLN A 119 -18.81 -2.38 -18.36
C GLN A 119 -17.58 -1.89 -17.59
N LYS A 120 -16.39 -1.91 -18.24
CA LYS A 120 -15.16 -1.37 -17.64
C LYS A 120 -15.25 0.12 -17.40
N ILE A 121 -15.80 0.87 -18.36
CA ILE A 121 -16.02 2.33 -18.21
C ILE A 121 -17.01 2.63 -17.09
N ASN A 122 -18.10 1.86 -16.99
CA ASN A 122 -19.08 2.02 -15.91
C ASN A 122 -18.48 1.68 -14.54
N LEU A 123 -17.66 0.64 -14.44
CA LEU A 123 -16.92 0.32 -13.22
C LEU A 123 -15.97 1.48 -12.82
N ILE A 124 -15.22 2.04 -13.77
CA ILE A 124 -14.34 3.20 -13.55
C ILE A 124 -15.15 4.38 -12.98
N ASN A 125 -16.32 4.69 -13.56
CA ASN A 125 -17.19 5.75 -13.05
C ASN A 125 -17.69 5.47 -11.63
N ASN A 126 -17.99 4.21 -11.31
CA ASN A 126 -18.37 3.80 -9.96
C ASN A 126 -17.22 3.99 -8.97
N VAL A 127 -15.98 3.62 -9.32
CA VAL A 127 -14.79 3.89 -8.49
C VAL A 127 -14.63 5.39 -8.22
N ILE A 128 -14.72 6.23 -9.25
CA ILE A 128 -14.63 7.70 -9.11
C ILE A 128 -15.74 8.25 -8.19
N SER A 129 -16.93 7.64 -8.20
CA SER A 129 -18.01 8.01 -7.28
C SER A 129 -17.69 7.66 -5.82
N LEU A 130 -17.03 6.54 -5.57
CA LEU A 130 -16.60 6.13 -4.22
C LEU A 130 -15.50 7.04 -3.69
N GLU A 131 -14.50 7.34 -4.53
CA GLU A 131 -13.44 8.31 -4.27
C GLU A 131 -13.99 9.71 -3.93
N LYS A 132 -15.00 10.15 -4.68
CA LYS A 132 -15.69 11.42 -4.40
C LYS A 132 -16.38 11.41 -3.04
N SER A 133 -16.94 10.27 -2.64
CA SER A 133 -17.57 10.10 -1.32
C SER A 133 -16.56 10.16 -0.17
N LEU A 134 -15.34 9.65 -0.37
CA LEU A 134 -14.25 9.84 0.58
C LEU A 134 -13.81 11.31 0.66
N LEU A 135 -13.69 11.97 -0.49
CA LEU A 135 -13.15 13.32 -0.61
C LEU A 135 -13.99 14.39 0.11
N ILE A 136 -15.32 14.20 0.19
CA ILE A 136 -16.19 15.14 0.92
C ILE A 136 -15.96 15.12 2.44
N HIS A 137 -15.17 14.17 2.93
CA HIS A 137 -14.83 14.00 4.33
C HIS A 137 -13.35 14.33 4.57
N ASN A 138 -13.10 15.56 5.03
CA ASN A 138 -11.76 16.04 5.32
C ASN A 138 -11.46 16.06 6.82
N PHE A 139 -10.17 16.11 7.13
CA PHE A 139 -9.65 16.06 8.49
C PHE A 139 -8.65 17.19 8.73
N GLN A 140 -8.50 17.58 9.99
CA GLN A 140 -7.56 18.63 10.41
C GLN A 140 -6.13 18.12 10.61
N HIS A 141 -5.95 16.81 10.74
CA HIS A 141 -4.68 16.17 11.05
C HIS A 141 -4.44 14.96 10.14
N ILE A 142 -3.18 14.50 10.10
CA ILE A 142 -2.76 13.27 9.42
C ILE A 142 -2.62 12.15 10.45
N GLY A 143 -2.94 10.92 10.08
CA GLY A 143 -2.93 9.80 11.01
C GLY A 143 -3.92 8.72 10.62
N SER A 144 -4.37 7.91 11.57
CA SER A 144 -5.39 6.88 11.33
C SER A 144 -6.64 7.11 12.18
N LEU A 145 -7.78 6.59 11.72
CA LEU A 145 -9.04 6.67 12.45
C LEU A 145 -9.10 5.59 13.54
N TYR A 146 -9.68 5.89 14.68
CA TYR A 146 -9.95 4.94 15.76
C TYR A 146 -11.34 5.21 16.34
N HIS A 147 -11.99 4.17 16.88
CA HIS A 147 -13.20 4.39 17.67
C HIS A 147 -12.85 4.99 19.03
N LYS A 148 -13.65 5.93 19.52
CA LYS A 148 -13.47 6.47 20.87
C LYS A 148 -13.50 5.39 21.95
N SER A 149 -14.33 4.36 21.76
CA SER A 149 -14.44 3.22 22.67
C SER A 149 -13.17 2.37 22.75
N ASP A 150 -12.33 2.36 21.71
CA ASP A 150 -11.09 1.59 21.73
C ASP A 150 -10.04 2.21 22.66
N LEU A 151 -10.21 3.48 23.04
CA LEU A 151 -9.24 4.24 23.84
C LEU A 151 -9.34 3.96 25.34
N ASP A 152 -10.31 3.16 25.79
CA ASP A 152 -10.44 2.77 27.20
C ASP A 152 -9.21 1.99 27.65
N GLY A 153 -8.54 2.47 28.70
CA GLY A 153 -7.28 1.91 29.19
C GLY A 153 -6.00 2.32 28.42
N VAL A 154 -6.11 3.10 27.33
CA VAL A 154 -4.94 3.62 26.60
C VAL A 154 -4.27 4.73 27.42
N GLN A 155 -2.97 4.56 27.71
CA GLN A 155 -2.20 5.46 28.58
C GLN A 155 -1.92 6.83 27.94
N ASP A 156 -1.71 6.90 26.63
CA ASP A 156 -1.21 8.08 25.91
C ASP A 156 -2.33 8.76 25.08
N ARG A 157 -3.44 9.12 25.76
CA ARG A 157 -4.64 9.69 25.09
C ARG A 157 -4.42 11.05 24.44
N ASN A 158 -3.39 11.79 24.85
CA ASN A 158 -2.97 13.07 24.27
C ASN A 158 -2.54 12.96 22.78
N ARG A 159 -2.28 11.76 22.26
CA ARG A 159 -1.96 11.51 20.84
C ARG A 159 -3.18 11.36 19.95
N PHE A 160 -4.37 11.43 20.53
CA PHE A 160 -5.63 11.30 19.81
C PHE A 160 -6.37 12.64 19.79
N PHE A 161 -6.91 12.98 18.62
CA PHE A 161 -7.61 14.22 18.35
C PHE A 161 -9.06 13.93 17.98
N ASP A 162 -10.00 14.69 18.54
CA ASP A 162 -11.40 14.58 18.15
C ASP A 162 -11.59 14.93 16.67
N THR A 163 -12.46 14.18 16.00
CA THR A 163 -12.91 14.51 14.65
C THR A 163 -14.29 15.16 14.68
N SER A 164 -14.73 15.72 13.56
CA SER A 164 -16.12 16.17 13.38
C SER A 164 -17.13 15.01 13.36
N TYR A 165 -16.65 13.75 13.35
CA TYR A 165 -17.45 12.55 13.31
C TYR A 165 -17.46 11.92 14.70
N GLY A 166 -18.53 12.17 15.45
CA GLY A 166 -18.57 12.04 16.92
C GLY A 166 -17.98 10.74 17.51
N ASP A 167 -18.12 9.60 16.83
CA ASP A 167 -17.65 8.29 17.30
C ASP A 167 -16.16 8.04 17.04
N PHE A 168 -15.52 8.87 16.21
CA PHE A 168 -14.18 8.67 15.70
C PHE A 168 -13.19 9.72 16.23
N VAL A 169 -11.98 9.26 16.53
CA VAL A 169 -10.80 10.09 16.81
C VAL A 169 -9.71 9.80 15.79
N LEU A 170 -8.82 10.75 15.61
CA LEU A 170 -7.64 10.61 14.79
C LEU A 170 -6.42 10.38 15.69
N GLY A 171 -5.65 9.33 15.43
CA GLY A 171 -4.50 8.94 16.24
C GLY A 171 -3.26 8.62 15.39
N PRO A 172 -2.28 7.91 15.98
CA PRO A 172 -1.06 7.50 15.28
C PRO A 172 -1.35 6.82 13.93
N SER A 173 -0.53 7.08 12.90
CA SER A 173 -0.70 6.43 11.59
C SER A 173 -0.36 4.94 11.66
N THR A 174 -1.20 4.12 11.01
CA THR A 174 -0.91 2.70 10.74
C THR A 174 -0.25 2.46 9.38
N GLU A 175 0.15 3.52 8.67
CA GLU A 175 0.77 3.40 7.35
C GLU A 175 2.07 2.59 7.42
N ARG A 176 2.16 1.55 6.60
CA ARG A 176 3.20 0.53 6.65
C ARG A 176 4.60 1.07 6.40
N ASN A 177 4.71 2.15 5.61
CA ASN A 177 5.97 2.84 5.37
C ASN A 177 6.63 3.36 6.64
N PHE A 178 5.90 3.48 7.76
CA PHE A 178 6.46 3.82 9.08
C PHE A 178 6.73 2.59 9.96
N VAL A 179 6.37 1.38 9.53
CA VAL A 179 6.38 0.16 10.35
C VAL A 179 7.29 -0.96 9.79
N TYR A 180 7.52 -1.00 8.48
CA TYR A 180 8.40 -2.01 7.85
C TYR A 180 9.86 -1.94 8.34
N ASP A 181 10.56 -3.07 8.20
CA ASP A 181 12.02 -3.23 8.41
C ASP A 181 12.52 -3.01 9.85
N GLY A 182 11.89 -3.73 10.79
CA GLY A 182 12.31 -3.71 12.20
C GLY A 182 11.98 -2.42 12.96
N ARG A 183 11.23 -1.47 12.37
CA ARG A 183 10.70 -0.29 13.08
C ARG A 183 9.73 -0.65 14.22
N ARG A 184 9.15 -1.86 14.18
CA ARG A 184 8.37 -2.49 15.26
C ARG A 184 9.20 -2.86 16.49
N ALA A 185 10.51 -3.05 16.36
CA ALA A 185 11.36 -3.72 17.35
C ALA A 185 12.66 -2.94 17.66
N VAL A 186 12.68 -1.62 17.50
CA VAL A 186 13.94 -0.86 17.63
C VAL A 186 14.39 -0.82 19.09
N ASN A 187 15.22 -1.80 19.44
CA ASN A 187 16.23 -1.75 20.49
C ASN A 187 17.56 -2.21 19.88
N THR A 188 17.94 -1.60 18.75
CA THR A 188 19.21 -1.81 18.03
C THR A 188 19.83 -0.48 17.65
N ASP A 189 21.15 -0.41 17.74
CA ASP A 189 21.91 0.78 17.33
C ASP A 189 21.90 0.90 15.80
N LYS A 190 21.14 1.86 15.27
CA LYS A 190 20.98 2.12 13.82
C LYS A 190 21.81 3.32 13.37
N GLY A 191 22.81 3.70 14.16
CA GLY A 191 23.63 4.85 13.86
C GLY A 191 24.65 5.19 14.95
N PRO A 192 25.12 6.44 15.00
CA PRO A 192 24.81 7.50 14.05
C PRO A 192 25.31 7.14 12.64
N SER A 193 24.39 6.94 11.70
CA SER A 193 24.73 6.95 10.28
C SER A 193 24.57 8.38 9.79
N LYS A 194 25.69 9.09 9.66
CA LYS A 194 25.72 10.48 9.25
C LYS A 194 24.94 10.71 7.94
N SER A 195 24.99 9.77 7.00
CA SER A 195 24.28 9.88 5.71
C SER A 195 22.75 9.92 5.85
N LYS A 196 22.16 9.16 6.78
CA LYS A 196 20.72 9.21 7.07
C LYS A 196 20.30 10.58 7.58
N LEU A 197 21.07 11.11 8.53
CA LEU A 197 20.80 12.42 9.14
C LEU A 197 20.99 13.54 8.12
N ASP A 198 22.07 13.49 7.33
CA ASP A 198 22.35 14.48 6.27
C ASP A 198 21.18 14.57 5.27
N VAL A 199 20.63 13.41 4.83
CA VAL A 199 19.47 13.37 3.92
C VAL A 199 18.22 13.97 4.56
N LEU A 200 17.95 13.69 5.84
CA LEU A 200 16.80 14.24 6.56
C LEU A 200 16.94 15.75 6.79
N ASP A 201 18.14 16.21 7.14
CA ASP A 201 18.44 17.63 7.31
C ASP A 201 18.29 18.39 5.99
N ASP A 202 18.81 17.84 4.89
CA ASP A 202 18.64 18.41 3.55
C ASP A 202 17.17 18.44 3.13
N PHE A 203 16.43 17.34 3.33
CA PHE A 203 14.99 17.32 3.08
C PHE A 203 14.26 18.39 3.90
N GLY A 204 14.60 18.56 5.19
CA GLY A 204 14.02 19.56 6.06
C GLY A 204 14.18 21.00 5.55
N LYS A 205 15.31 21.32 4.89
CA LYS A 205 15.56 22.63 4.29
C LYS A 205 14.66 22.92 3.08
N ILE A 206 14.23 21.89 2.35
CA ILE A 206 13.50 22.03 1.08
C ILE A 206 12.03 21.60 1.13
N ALA A 207 11.58 20.92 2.19
CA ALA A 207 10.26 20.28 2.26
C ALA A 207 9.09 21.20 1.89
N ALA A 208 9.12 22.46 2.35
CA ALA A 208 8.06 23.44 2.07
C ALA A 208 7.97 23.83 0.58
N TYR A 209 9.06 23.71 -0.18
CA TYR A 209 9.12 24.03 -1.61
C TYR A 209 8.66 22.86 -2.50
N LEU A 210 8.58 21.64 -1.94
CA LEU A 210 8.15 20.45 -2.69
C LEU A 210 6.63 20.29 -2.77
N LEU A 211 5.88 21.04 -1.97
CA LEU A 211 4.43 20.96 -1.97
C LEU A 211 3.85 21.45 -3.30
N PRO A 212 2.81 20.79 -3.85
CA PRO A 212 2.13 21.30 -5.03
C PRO A 212 1.64 22.73 -4.81
N LYS A 213 1.82 23.62 -5.79
CA LYS A 213 1.35 25.01 -5.71
C LYS A 213 -0.17 25.11 -5.59
N ASP A 214 -0.90 24.15 -6.17
CA ASP A 214 -2.35 24.05 -6.01
C ASP A 214 -2.67 23.50 -4.61
N THR A 215 -3.16 24.35 -3.71
CA THR A 215 -3.48 23.97 -2.34
C THR A 215 -4.79 23.18 -2.23
N SER A 216 -5.61 23.12 -3.30
CA SER A 216 -6.87 22.36 -3.28
C SER A 216 -6.68 20.85 -3.15
N ILE A 217 -5.46 20.36 -3.36
CA ILE A 217 -5.08 18.94 -3.19
C ILE A 217 -4.28 18.67 -1.91
N HIS A 218 -4.10 19.67 -1.03
CA HIS A 218 -3.45 19.50 0.27
C HIS A 218 -4.39 18.95 1.35
N ILE A 219 -5.67 18.82 1.03
CA ILE A 219 -6.73 18.37 1.93
C ILE A 219 -6.42 16.98 2.51
N PRO A 220 -6.32 16.83 3.84
CA PRO A 220 -6.19 15.52 4.48
C PRO A 220 -7.50 14.74 4.36
N VAL A 221 -7.44 13.60 3.69
CA VAL A 221 -8.61 12.74 3.45
C VAL A 221 -8.26 11.28 3.67
N LEU A 222 -9.25 10.48 4.00
CA LEU A 222 -9.11 9.02 4.01
C LEU A 222 -9.07 8.53 2.57
N TRP A 223 -8.11 7.68 2.22
CA TRP A 223 -7.97 7.16 0.85
C TRP A 223 -7.60 5.67 0.82
N HIS A 224 -8.21 4.89 -0.07
CA HIS A 224 -7.85 3.48 -0.23
C HIS A 224 -6.55 3.37 -1.04
N GLY A 225 -5.42 3.22 -0.34
CA GLY A 225 -4.09 3.20 -0.95
C GLY A 225 -3.76 1.96 -1.80
N ASP A 226 -4.52 0.87 -1.64
CA ASP A 226 -4.23 -0.45 -2.23
C ASP A 226 -5.41 -1.02 -3.03
N LEU A 227 -5.99 -0.19 -3.90
CA LEU A 227 -7.23 -0.54 -4.62
C LEU A 227 -6.94 -1.32 -5.91
N HIS A 228 -6.64 -2.61 -5.76
CA HIS A 228 -6.48 -3.57 -6.86
C HIS A 228 -7.71 -4.49 -7.04
N ASP A 229 -7.71 -5.30 -8.09
CA ASP A 229 -8.86 -6.11 -8.52
C ASP A 229 -9.19 -7.32 -7.63
N ASN A 230 -8.30 -7.70 -6.70
CA ASN A 230 -8.61 -8.67 -5.65
C ASN A 230 -9.23 -8.02 -4.39
N ASN A 231 -9.22 -6.69 -4.28
CA ASN A 231 -9.86 -5.95 -3.19
C ASN A 231 -11.26 -5.43 -3.55
N ILE A 232 -11.70 -5.65 -4.80
CA ILE A 232 -13.00 -5.24 -5.31
C ILE A 232 -13.86 -6.47 -5.62
N PHE A 233 -15.07 -6.52 -5.06
CA PHE A 233 -16.07 -7.51 -5.41
C PHE A 233 -17.18 -6.86 -6.21
N VAL A 234 -17.56 -7.51 -7.31
CA VAL A 234 -18.59 -7.04 -8.24
C VAL A 234 -19.76 -8.02 -8.33
N ASP A 235 -20.88 -7.52 -8.83
CA ASP A 235 -22.04 -8.34 -9.13
C ASP A 235 -21.70 -9.37 -10.23
N PRO A 236 -22.03 -10.67 -10.04
CA PRO A 236 -21.67 -11.71 -11.00
C PRO A 236 -22.39 -11.59 -12.35
N ASP A 237 -23.59 -10.99 -12.35
CA ASP A 237 -24.46 -10.81 -13.52
C ASP A 237 -24.21 -9.44 -14.19
N ASP A 238 -23.89 -8.41 -13.40
CA ASP A 238 -23.50 -7.09 -13.87
C ASP A 238 -22.17 -6.63 -13.23
N PRO A 239 -21.01 -7.08 -13.76
CA PRO A 239 -19.71 -6.80 -13.17
C PRO A 239 -19.29 -5.33 -13.20
N SER A 240 -20.13 -4.42 -13.73
CA SER A 240 -19.91 -2.98 -13.57
C SER A 240 -20.30 -2.46 -12.18
N LYS A 241 -21.13 -3.20 -11.43
CA LYS A 241 -21.60 -2.83 -10.09
C LYS A 241 -20.65 -3.35 -9.01
N ILE A 242 -20.08 -2.45 -8.23
CA ILE A 242 -19.26 -2.77 -7.07
C ILE A 242 -20.19 -3.10 -5.89
N LEU A 243 -20.04 -4.29 -5.33
CA LEU A 243 -20.83 -4.78 -4.20
C LEU A 243 -20.06 -4.77 -2.87
N SER A 244 -18.72 -4.85 -2.92
CA SER A 244 -17.88 -4.80 -1.73
C SER A 244 -16.47 -4.31 -2.07
N ILE A 245 -15.87 -3.51 -1.17
CA ILE A 245 -14.44 -3.19 -1.12
C ILE A 245 -13.89 -3.69 0.21
N ILE A 246 -12.81 -4.45 0.14
CA ILE A 246 -12.14 -5.04 1.31
C ILE A 246 -10.72 -4.48 1.47
N ASP A 247 -10.04 -4.94 2.51
CA ASP A 247 -8.66 -4.60 2.85
C ASP A 247 -8.41 -3.11 3.15
N TRP A 248 -9.12 -2.62 4.16
CA TRP A 248 -8.93 -1.27 4.70
C TRP A 248 -7.79 -1.20 5.74
N GLN A 249 -7.03 -2.28 5.91
CA GLN A 249 -5.92 -2.30 6.84
C GLN A 249 -4.86 -1.28 6.42
N THR A 250 -4.24 -0.61 7.38
CA THR A 250 -3.16 0.38 7.15
C THR A 250 -3.56 1.61 6.34
N THR A 251 -4.85 1.74 6.01
CA THR A 251 -5.42 2.98 5.49
C THR A 251 -5.19 4.11 6.50
N HIS A 252 -4.85 5.27 5.98
CA HIS A 252 -4.59 6.44 6.79
C HIS A 252 -5.16 7.70 6.13
N ILE A 253 -5.08 8.80 6.86
CA ILE A 253 -5.47 10.13 6.46
C ILE A 253 -4.19 10.90 6.17
N ALA A 254 -4.07 11.39 4.94
CA ALA A 254 -2.99 12.25 4.48
C ALA A 254 -3.50 13.23 3.41
N PRO A 255 -2.74 14.28 3.07
CA PRO A 255 -3.02 15.11 1.92
C PRO A 255 -3.32 14.30 0.65
N LEU A 256 -4.38 14.67 -0.08
CA LEU A 256 -4.81 13.97 -1.29
C LEU A 256 -3.67 13.77 -2.30
N PHE A 257 -2.80 14.78 -2.47
CA PHE A 257 -1.67 14.69 -3.42
C PHE A 257 -0.68 13.56 -3.10
N GLN A 258 -0.58 13.13 -1.84
CA GLN A 258 0.30 12.02 -1.44
C GLN A 258 -0.33 10.67 -1.74
N GLN A 259 -1.67 10.59 -1.75
CA GLN A 259 -2.42 9.32 -1.78
C GLN A 259 -3.03 9.00 -3.13
N ALA A 260 -3.49 10.02 -3.87
CA ALA A 260 -4.19 9.81 -5.14
C ALA A 260 -3.25 9.20 -6.19
N ARG A 261 -3.66 8.05 -6.73
CA ARG A 261 -2.98 7.29 -7.77
C ARG A 261 -4.04 6.72 -8.72
N THR A 262 -3.61 6.28 -9.90
CA THR A 262 -4.46 5.45 -10.74
C THR A 262 -4.64 4.08 -10.07
N PRO A 263 -5.87 3.56 -9.91
CA PRO A 263 -6.10 2.24 -9.34
C PRO A 263 -5.31 1.16 -10.07
N GLU A 264 -4.74 0.21 -9.33
CA GLU A 264 -3.79 -0.77 -9.87
C GLU A 264 -4.39 -1.67 -10.95
N PHE A 265 -5.70 -1.97 -10.87
CA PHE A 265 -6.38 -2.76 -11.91
C PHE A 265 -6.47 -2.06 -13.28
N LEU A 266 -6.14 -0.76 -13.35
CA LEU A 266 -6.00 0.03 -14.57
C LEU A 266 -4.53 0.24 -14.98
N ASP A 267 -3.58 -0.16 -14.14
CA ASP A 267 -2.16 -0.10 -14.45
C ASP A 267 -1.74 -1.24 -15.38
N PHE A 268 -0.60 -1.09 -16.03
CA PHE A 268 -0.08 -2.07 -16.98
C PHE A 268 1.41 -1.87 -17.27
N ILE A 269 2.05 -2.97 -17.66
CA ILE A 269 3.41 -2.94 -18.20
C ILE A 269 3.39 -2.36 -19.61
N GLY A 270 4.15 -1.28 -19.82
CA GLY A 270 4.29 -0.61 -21.11
C GLY A 270 4.39 0.91 -20.96
N PRO A 271 4.46 1.65 -22.07
CA PRO A 271 4.50 3.11 -22.02
C PRO A 271 3.15 3.68 -21.57
N HIS A 272 3.16 4.43 -20.46
CA HIS A 272 1.99 5.16 -19.99
C HIS A 272 1.69 6.38 -20.87
N PRO A 273 0.40 6.67 -21.16
CA PRO A 273 0.01 7.90 -21.82
C PRO A 273 0.47 9.13 -21.05
N SER A 274 0.77 10.22 -21.76
CA SER A 274 1.06 11.50 -21.12
C SER A 274 -0.13 11.95 -20.27
N VAL A 275 0.18 12.36 -19.05
CA VAL A 275 -0.75 12.94 -18.08
C VAL A 275 -1.32 14.26 -18.62
N GLY A 276 -2.61 14.53 -18.38
CA GLY A 276 -3.33 15.73 -18.81
C GLY A 276 -4.49 15.48 -19.77
N LEU A 277 -5.08 16.53 -20.34
CA LEU A 277 -6.17 16.39 -21.33
C LEU A 277 -5.62 16.17 -22.75
N THR A 278 -4.87 15.09 -22.93
CA THR A 278 -4.32 14.68 -24.24
C THR A 278 -5.31 13.79 -25.01
N PRO A 279 -5.19 13.70 -26.35
CA PRO A 279 -6.02 12.80 -27.15
C PRO A 279 -5.90 11.34 -26.70
N MET A 280 -6.90 10.53 -27.06
CA MET A 280 -6.86 9.09 -26.79
C MET A 280 -5.65 8.46 -27.51
N PRO A 281 -4.96 7.49 -26.87
CA PRO A 281 -3.81 6.81 -27.46
C PRO A 281 -4.16 6.15 -28.82
N PRO A 282 -3.44 6.49 -29.90
CA PRO A 282 -3.64 5.85 -31.20
C PRO A 282 -2.98 4.45 -31.23
N LEU A 283 -3.33 3.66 -32.25
CA LEU A 283 -2.52 2.51 -32.63
C LEU A 283 -1.17 2.99 -33.20
N PRO A 284 -0.11 2.16 -33.19
CA PRO A 284 1.18 2.55 -33.74
C PRO A 284 1.08 2.83 -35.25
N ASP A 285 1.87 3.78 -35.76
CA ASP A 285 1.80 4.22 -37.16
C ASP A 285 2.05 3.08 -38.17
N ASN A 286 2.84 2.07 -37.79
CA ASN A 286 3.14 0.91 -38.62
C ASN A 286 2.13 -0.25 -38.45
N PHE A 287 1.00 -0.05 -37.76
CA PHE A 287 0.05 -1.10 -37.40
C PHE A 287 -0.35 -1.99 -38.58
N ASP A 288 -0.67 -1.41 -39.73
CA ASP A 288 -1.11 -2.16 -40.91
C ASP A 288 -0.07 -3.16 -41.44
N SER A 289 1.21 -2.86 -41.21
CA SER A 289 2.35 -3.69 -41.62
C SER A 289 2.74 -4.78 -40.62
N LEU A 290 2.17 -4.77 -39.41
CA LEU A 290 2.43 -5.76 -38.37
C LEU A 290 1.82 -7.13 -38.71
N SER A 291 2.43 -8.18 -38.16
CA SER A 291 1.86 -9.53 -38.17
C SER A 291 0.55 -9.58 -37.36
N ALA A 292 -0.25 -10.63 -37.55
CA ALA A 292 -1.51 -10.78 -36.81
C ALA A 292 -1.31 -10.81 -35.28
N ALA A 293 -0.24 -11.44 -34.80
CA ALA A 293 0.07 -11.50 -33.37
C ALA A 293 0.49 -10.13 -32.81
N GLU A 294 1.34 -9.40 -33.54
CA GLU A 294 1.76 -8.05 -33.16
C GLU A 294 0.60 -7.05 -33.20
N LYS A 295 -0.34 -7.20 -34.16
CA LYS A 295 -1.58 -6.41 -34.19
C LYS A 295 -2.42 -6.66 -32.94
N GLU A 296 -2.61 -7.93 -32.56
CA GLU A 296 -3.36 -8.29 -31.35
C GLU A 296 -2.72 -7.70 -30.08
N GLU A 297 -1.39 -7.74 -29.98
CA GLU A 297 -0.66 -7.14 -28.86
C GLU A 297 -0.78 -5.61 -28.82
N ALA A 298 -0.64 -4.95 -29.97
CA ALA A 298 -0.80 -3.51 -30.09
C ALA A 298 -2.22 -3.06 -29.71
N GLU A 299 -3.26 -3.79 -30.13
CA GLU A 299 -4.65 -3.54 -29.74
C GLU A 299 -4.88 -3.74 -28.23
N LYS A 300 -4.31 -4.80 -27.65
CA LYS A 300 -4.37 -5.04 -26.19
C LYS A 300 -3.71 -3.91 -25.41
N LEU A 301 -2.52 -3.46 -25.83
CA LEU A 301 -1.83 -2.33 -25.20
C LEU A 301 -2.64 -1.04 -25.33
N GLN A 302 -3.13 -0.72 -26.53
CA GLN A 302 -3.95 0.47 -26.77
C GLN A 302 -5.23 0.46 -25.91
N SER A 303 -5.84 -0.70 -25.73
CA SER A 303 -7.03 -0.87 -24.87
C SER A 303 -6.71 -0.55 -23.40
N LYS A 304 -5.58 -1.03 -22.86
CA LYS A 304 -5.11 -0.71 -21.50
C LYS A 304 -4.81 0.78 -21.34
N GLN A 305 -4.03 1.35 -22.27
CA GLN A 305 -3.73 2.78 -22.31
C GLN A 305 -5.00 3.64 -22.39
N SER A 306 -6.00 3.19 -23.14
CA SER A 306 -7.29 3.87 -23.25
C SER A 306 -8.06 3.86 -21.93
N LEU A 307 -8.09 2.74 -21.21
CA LEU A 307 -8.77 2.66 -19.91
C LEU A 307 -8.10 3.52 -18.84
N PHE A 308 -6.76 3.52 -18.80
CA PHE A 308 -5.97 4.43 -17.96
C PHE A 308 -6.34 5.89 -18.24
N LYS A 309 -6.40 6.27 -19.53
CA LYS A 309 -6.77 7.63 -19.94
C LYS A 309 -8.22 7.98 -19.64
N ILE A 310 -9.13 7.02 -19.76
CA ILE A 310 -10.54 7.22 -19.43
C ILE A 310 -10.72 7.53 -17.95
N TYR A 311 -10.01 6.82 -17.05
CA TYR A 311 -10.06 7.14 -15.62
C TYR A 311 -9.62 8.59 -15.36
N GLU A 312 -8.49 9.01 -15.91
CA GLU A 312 -8.01 10.39 -15.78
C GLU A 312 -9.04 11.42 -16.31
N ILE A 313 -9.59 11.20 -17.52
CA ILE A 313 -10.60 12.10 -18.13
C ILE A 313 -11.87 12.15 -17.29
N GLN A 314 -12.36 11.00 -16.80
CA GLN A 314 -13.59 10.94 -16.00
C GLN A 314 -13.39 11.55 -14.62
N SER A 315 -12.20 11.41 -14.02
CA SER A 315 -11.82 12.14 -12.81
C SER A 315 -11.83 13.64 -13.08
N GLY A 316 -11.29 14.10 -14.21
CA GLY A 316 -11.33 15.52 -14.59
C GLY A 316 -12.76 16.07 -14.72
N ARG A 317 -13.71 15.25 -15.17
CA ARG A 317 -15.12 15.64 -15.32
C ARG A 317 -15.91 15.60 -14.01
N ASN A 318 -15.68 14.58 -13.18
CA ASN A 318 -16.58 14.25 -12.08
C ASN A 318 -15.95 14.41 -10.68
N ASN A 319 -14.62 14.47 -10.60
CA ASN A 319 -13.81 14.53 -9.38
C ASN A 319 -12.51 15.34 -9.58
N MET A 320 -12.65 16.63 -9.86
CA MET A 320 -11.55 17.53 -10.24
C MET A 320 -10.35 17.53 -9.28
N PRO A 321 -10.51 17.48 -7.94
CA PRO A 321 -9.36 17.43 -7.04
C PRO A 321 -8.48 16.18 -7.23
N VAL A 322 -9.08 15.02 -7.53
CA VAL A 322 -8.33 13.79 -7.86
C VAL A 322 -7.59 13.96 -9.16
N PHE A 323 -8.25 14.48 -10.20
CA PHE A 323 -7.57 14.77 -11.47
C PHE A 323 -6.35 15.66 -11.28
N LYS A 324 -6.49 16.76 -10.52
CA LYS A 324 -5.38 17.65 -10.18
C LYS A 324 -4.26 16.91 -9.44
N ALA A 325 -4.60 16.10 -8.43
CA ALA A 325 -3.62 15.31 -7.69
C ALA A 325 -2.84 14.35 -8.60
N LEU A 326 -3.54 13.68 -9.54
CA LEU A 326 -2.91 12.83 -10.56
C LEU A 326 -1.92 13.60 -11.44
N GLN A 327 -2.21 14.86 -11.79
CA GLN A 327 -1.29 15.70 -12.57
C GLN A 327 0.05 15.95 -11.86
N HIS A 328 0.05 15.93 -10.51
CA HIS A 328 1.25 16.17 -9.72
C HIS A 328 1.99 14.89 -9.31
N SER A 329 1.38 13.72 -9.49
CA SER A 329 1.92 12.44 -9.02
C SER A 329 3.32 12.10 -9.56
N GLN A 330 3.66 12.59 -10.75
CA GLN A 330 4.94 12.35 -11.42
C GLN A 330 5.99 13.45 -11.24
N THR A 331 5.71 14.45 -10.41
CA THR A 331 6.69 15.52 -10.14
C THR A 331 7.78 15.05 -9.19
N LEU A 332 9.02 15.53 -9.39
CA LEU A 332 10.17 15.18 -8.55
C LEU A 332 9.90 15.47 -7.06
N GLY A 333 9.20 16.56 -6.74
CA GLY A 333 8.84 16.89 -5.35
C GLY A 333 7.94 15.83 -4.69
N ILE A 334 6.93 15.32 -5.41
CA ILE A 334 6.06 14.25 -4.89
C ILE A 334 6.81 12.93 -4.78
N GLN A 335 7.71 12.62 -5.72
CA GLN A 335 8.56 11.43 -5.63
C GLN A 335 9.46 11.47 -4.38
N ILE A 336 10.14 12.60 -4.12
CA ILE A 336 10.97 12.78 -2.91
C ILE A 336 10.13 12.64 -1.64
N ILE A 337 8.97 13.32 -1.58
CA ILE A 337 8.04 13.23 -0.44
C ILE A 337 7.60 11.79 -0.20
N SER A 338 7.33 11.02 -1.26
CA SER A 338 6.88 9.62 -1.15
C SER A 338 8.01 8.67 -0.73
N LEU A 339 9.26 8.99 -1.04
CA LEU A 339 10.42 8.14 -0.80
C LEU A 339 11.18 8.48 0.49
N ILE A 340 10.95 9.63 1.12
CA ILE A 340 11.75 10.06 2.27
C ILE A 340 11.75 9.05 3.44
N SER A 341 10.67 8.30 3.60
CA SER A 341 10.56 7.22 4.61
C SER A 341 11.45 6.01 4.31
N GLN A 342 11.99 5.88 3.09
CA GLN A 342 12.94 4.83 2.72
C GLN A 342 14.34 5.06 3.31
N VAL A 343 14.63 6.25 3.87
CA VAL A 343 15.84 6.52 4.66
C VAL A 343 16.01 5.56 5.85
N PHE A 344 14.92 4.90 6.27
CA PHE A 344 14.99 3.91 7.35
C PHE A 344 15.42 2.52 6.86
N ASN A 345 15.33 2.24 5.57
CA ASN A 345 15.51 0.91 4.96
C ASN A 345 16.64 0.90 3.90
N GLY A 346 17.65 1.77 4.05
CA GLY A 346 18.79 1.81 3.14
C GLY A 346 18.55 2.63 1.86
N GLY A 347 17.49 3.44 1.79
CA GLY A 347 17.16 4.26 0.62
C GLY A 347 17.90 5.59 0.54
N GLU A 348 18.84 5.88 1.45
CA GLU A 348 19.57 7.15 1.51
C GLU A 348 20.30 7.49 0.21
N PRO A 349 20.99 6.55 -0.48
CA PRO A 349 21.69 6.84 -1.74
C PRO A 349 20.76 7.36 -2.84
N ILE A 350 19.55 6.78 -2.93
CA ILE A 350 18.52 7.16 -3.91
C ILE A 350 17.93 8.53 -3.57
N ILE A 351 17.56 8.75 -2.30
CA ILE A 351 16.99 10.03 -1.87
C ILE A 351 18.03 11.15 -2.05
N LYS A 352 19.30 10.91 -1.71
CA LYS A 352 20.40 11.87 -1.95
C LYS A 352 20.54 12.19 -3.43
N GLY A 353 20.45 11.20 -4.32
CA GLY A 353 20.45 11.41 -5.77
C GLY A 353 19.30 12.31 -6.23
N GLN A 354 18.09 12.11 -5.70
CA GLN A 354 16.94 12.96 -6.01
C GLN A 354 17.10 14.38 -5.46
N LEU A 355 17.69 14.55 -4.27
CA LEU A 355 17.99 15.87 -3.70
C LEU A 355 19.06 16.62 -4.51
N ILE A 356 20.07 15.92 -5.02
CA ILE A 356 21.06 16.49 -5.96
C ILE A 356 20.37 16.93 -7.25
N GLN A 357 19.54 16.08 -7.85
CA GLN A 357 18.80 16.44 -9.06
C GLN A 357 17.88 17.64 -8.83
N LEU A 358 17.20 17.69 -7.69
CA LEU A 358 16.38 18.83 -7.27
C LEU A 358 17.20 20.12 -7.15
N ALA A 359 18.41 20.04 -6.58
CA ALA A 359 19.30 21.19 -6.45
C ALA A 359 19.78 21.70 -7.82
N LEU A 360 20.08 20.79 -8.76
CA LEU A 360 20.43 21.14 -10.14
C LEU A 360 19.26 21.76 -10.91
N ASP A 361 18.04 21.28 -10.65
CA ASP A 361 16.80 21.76 -11.27
C ASP A 361 16.06 22.81 -10.43
N TRP A 362 16.72 23.44 -9.44
CA TRP A 362 16.06 24.26 -8.43
C TRP A 362 15.21 25.40 -9.02
N GLU A 363 15.72 26.05 -10.06
CA GLU A 363 14.99 27.12 -10.77
C GLU A 363 13.66 26.62 -11.37
N LYS A 364 13.56 25.35 -11.79
CA LYS A 364 12.30 24.75 -12.27
C LYS A 364 11.29 24.53 -11.14
N VAL A 365 11.77 24.35 -9.91
CA VAL A 365 10.93 24.13 -8.71
C VAL A 365 10.34 25.45 -8.25
N VAL A 366 11.19 26.45 -8.00
CA VAL A 366 10.77 27.73 -7.40
C VAL A 366 10.42 28.81 -8.43
N GLY A 367 10.86 28.66 -9.68
CA GLY A 367 10.77 29.68 -10.72
C GLY A 367 11.98 30.63 -10.74
N PRO A 368 12.12 31.46 -11.79
CA PRO A 368 13.27 32.36 -11.96
C PRO A 368 13.40 33.41 -10.85
N ASP A 369 12.27 33.81 -10.24
CA ASP A 369 12.22 34.77 -9.13
C ASP A 369 12.23 34.10 -7.74
N GLY A 370 12.52 32.79 -7.69
CA GLY A 370 12.54 32.02 -6.44
C GLY A 370 13.80 32.28 -5.58
N PRO A 371 13.79 31.85 -4.30
CA PRO A 371 14.97 31.95 -3.44
C PRO A 371 16.11 31.06 -3.96
N PRO A 372 17.38 31.35 -3.60
CA PRO A 372 18.49 30.46 -3.94
C PRO A 372 18.31 29.07 -3.34
N CYS A 373 18.87 28.04 -3.99
CA CYS A 373 18.79 26.68 -3.49
C CYS A 373 19.48 26.58 -2.12
N PRO A 374 18.81 26.06 -1.07
CA PRO A 374 19.42 25.90 0.24
C PRO A 374 20.34 24.67 0.32
N LEU A 375 20.35 23.84 -0.74
CA LEU A 375 21.21 22.67 -0.85
C LEU A 375 22.47 23.01 -1.66
N GLN A 376 23.62 22.55 -1.19
CA GLN A 376 24.89 22.72 -1.87
C GLN A 376 25.61 21.39 -1.92
N PHE A 377 25.97 20.94 -3.12
CA PHE A 377 26.69 19.71 -3.35
C PHE A 377 27.95 20.01 -4.15
N THR A 378 29.08 19.49 -3.70
CA THR A 378 30.34 19.56 -4.44
C THR A 378 30.39 18.50 -5.54
N GLU A 379 31.31 18.64 -6.50
CA GLU A 379 31.55 17.58 -7.49
C GLU A 379 31.93 16.24 -6.84
N ALA A 380 32.63 16.29 -5.69
CA ALA A 380 32.97 15.12 -4.91
C ALA A 380 31.72 14.46 -4.28
N ASP A 381 30.75 15.24 -3.80
CA ASP A 381 29.49 14.70 -3.27
C ASP A 381 28.69 13.99 -4.35
N ILE A 382 28.64 14.57 -5.56
CA ILE A 382 27.94 13.99 -6.71
C ILE A 382 28.63 12.70 -7.16
N ALA A 383 29.97 12.70 -7.24
CA ALA A 383 30.73 11.51 -7.59
C ALA A 383 30.54 10.38 -6.56
N ALA A 384 30.60 10.71 -5.26
CA ALA A 384 30.37 9.74 -4.18
C ALA A 384 28.95 9.17 -4.23
N GLN A 385 27.94 10.02 -4.42
CA GLN A 385 26.55 9.58 -4.51
C GLN A 385 26.33 8.61 -5.68
N ARG A 386 26.94 8.86 -6.85
CA ARG A 386 26.84 7.94 -7.99
C ARG A 386 27.39 6.55 -7.68
N VAL A 387 28.53 6.49 -6.98
CA VAL A 387 29.12 5.21 -6.55
C VAL A 387 28.22 4.51 -5.54
N ASP A 388 27.69 5.24 -4.55
CA ASP A 388 26.81 4.65 -3.53
C ASP A 388 25.49 4.16 -4.12
N GLN A 389 24.90 4.92 -5.06
CA GLN A 389 23.70 4.49 -5.77
C GLN A 389 23.96 3.24 -6.62
N GLN A 390 25.07 3.17 -7.35
CA GLN A 390 25.41 1.97 -8.11
C GLN A 390 25.52 0.74 -7.20
N LYS A 391 26.22 0.85 -6.07
CA LYS A 391 26.30 -0.24 -5.09
C LYS A 391 24.94 -0.64 -4.53
N TRP A 392 24.05 0.34 -4.32
CA TRP A 392 22.68 0.09 -3.88
C TRP A 392 21.89 -0.68 -4.95
N GLU A 393 21.97 -0.27 -6.21
CA GLU A 393 21.30 -0.92 -7.35
C GLU A 393 21.79 -2.37 -7.51
N GLU A 394 23.11 -2.60 -7.42
CA GLU A 394 23.71 -3.94 -7.41
C GLU A 394 23.18 -4.77 -6.21
N GLY A 395 23.11 -4.17 -5.02
CA GLY A 395 22.51 -4.75 -3.82
C GLY A 395 21.06 -5.21 -3.99
N VAL A 396 20.24 -4.35 -4.59
CA VAL A 396 18.83 -4.63 -4.87
C VAL A 396 18.68 -5.74 -5.90
N GLN A 397 19.49 -5.72 -6.97
CA GLN A 397 19.47 -6.78 -7.98
C GLN A 397 19.83 -8.13 -7.37
N MET A 398 20.92 -8.20 -6.60
CA MET A 398 21.33 -9.43 -5.89
C MET A 398 20.22 -9.98 -4.99
N LYS A 399 19.53 -9.10 -4.25
CA LYS A 399 18.39 -9.51 -3.42
C LYS A 399 17.21 -10.00 -4.26
N GLY A 400 16.95 -9.34 -5.40
CA GLY A 400 15.95 -9.75 -6.38
C GLY A 400 16.22 -11.16 -6.91
N ASP A 401 17.45 -11.45 -7.32
CA ASP A 401 17.88 -12.75 -7.83
C ASP A 401 17.69 -13.87 -6.79
N VAL A 402 18.01 -13.58 -5.52
CA VAL A 402 17.76 -14.51 -4.40
C VAL A 402 16.26 -14.79 -4.24
N LEU A 403 15.41 -13.76 -4.31
CA LEU A 403 13.96 -13.92 -4.21
C LEU A 403 13.39 -14.70 -5.40
N GLU A 404 13.85 -14.41 -6.61
CA GLU A 404 13.47 -15.16 -7.81
C GLU A 404 13.85 -16.64 -7.69
N ALA A 405 15.07 -16.92 -7.24
CA ALA A 405 15.52 -18.29 -6.96
C ALA A 405 14.64 -18.98 -5.90
N LEU A 406 14.10 -18.23 -4.94
CA LEU A 406 13.18 -18.75 -3.92
C LEU A 406 11.76 -19.02 -4.44
N GLY A 407 11.39 -18.53 -5.63
CA GLY A 407 10.05 -18.68 -6.20
C GLY A 407 9.36 -17.37 -6.56
N GLY A 408 10.07 -16.24 -6.47
CA GLY A 408 9.57 -14.92 -6.81
C GLY A 408 9.16 -14.08 -5.61
N SER A 409 8.57 -12.91 -5.89
CA SER A 409 8.13 -11.94 -4.87
C SER A 409 6.75 -12.25 -4.26
N GLU A 410 6.18 -13.43 -4.52
CA GLU A 410 4.89 -13.85 -3.95
C GLU A 410 4.89 -13.84 -2.40
N HIS A 411 6.07 -13.84 -1.78
CA HIS A 411 6.30 -13.80 -0.33
C HIS A 411 6.85 -12.44 0.18
N GLY A 412 6.81 -11.43 -0.67
CA GLY A 412 7.29 -10.08 -0.40
C GLY A 412 8.80 -9.95 -0.27
N TRP A 413 9.29 -8.71 -0.39
CA TRP A 413 10.73 -8.37 -0.28
C TRP A 413 11.34 -8.59 1.10
N ALA A 414 10.51 -8.85 2.11
CA ALA A 414 10.94 -9.11 3.48
C ALA A 414 11.13 -10.62 3.77
N GLY A 415 10.83 -11.51 2.81
CA GLY A 415 11.01 -12.95 2.97
C GLY A 415 9.99 -13.62 3.90
N TRP A 416 8.77 -13.08 3.98
CA TRP A 416 7.71 -13.68 4.81
C TRP A 416 7.06 -14.85 4.07
N SER A 417 7.14 -16.05 4.64
CA SER A 417 6.46 -17.22 4.09
C SER A 417 5.14 -17.52 4.79
N SER A 418 4.23 -18.18 4.06
CA SER A 418 3.06 -18.82 4.66
C SER A 418 3.51 -19.92 5.62
N HIS A 419 2.62 -20.34 6.53
CA HIS A 419 2.96 -21.45 7.42
C HIS A 419 3.14 -22.77 6.65
N GLU A 420 2.38 -22.94 5.58
CA GLU A 420 2.39 -24.10 4.71
C GLU A 420 3.69 -24.22 3.90
N ASP A 421 4.26 -23.09 3.47
CA ASP A 421 5.46 -23.06 2.64
C ASP A 421 6.76 -22.92 3.45
N TYR A 422 6.67 -22.60 4.75
CA TYR A 422 7.82 -22.29 5.61
C TYR A 422 8.93 -23.35 5.52
N ASP A 423 8.61 -24.62 5.76
CA ASP A 423 9.62 -25.69 5.78
C ASP A 423 10.28 -25.91 4.42
N VAL A 424 9.54 -25.70 3.33
CA VAL A 424 10.05 -25.86 1.97
C VAL A 424 10.96 -24.69 1.61
N LEU A 425 10.51 -23.46 1.89
CA LEU A 425 11.27 -22.24 1.61
C LEU A 425 12.53 -22.14 2.45
N THR A 426 12.51 -22.53 3.72
CA THR A 426 13.71 -22.55 4.58
C THR A 426 14.78 -23.49 4.03
N LYS A 427 14.39 -24.68 3.57
CA LYS A 427 15.35 -25.61 2.91
C LYS A 427 15.88 -25.02 1.60
N LYS A 428 15.02 -24.40 0.81
CA LYS A 428 15.41 -23.76 -0.45
C LYS A 428 16.35 -22.58 -0.21
N LEU A 429 16.10 -21.77 0.83
CA LEU A 429 16.91 -20.65 1.25
C LEU A 429 18.33 -21.07 1.62
N ALA A 430 18.50 -22.20 2.32
CA ALA A 430 19.82 -22.73 2.63
C ALA A 430 20.62 -23.04 1.34
N VAL A 431 19.99 -23.66 0.35
CA VAL A 431 20.61 -23.97 -0.95
C VAL A 431 20.93 -22.70 -1.73
N VAL A 432 19.99 -21.76 -1.82
CA VAL A 432 20.18 -20.48 -2.52
C VAL A 432 21.29 -19.65 -1.87
N LYS A 433 21.38 -19.66 -0.53
CA LYS A 433 22.46 -19.00 0.21
C LYS A 433 23.81 -19.61 -0.14
N GLU A 434 23.94 -20.94 -0.16
CA GLU A 434 25.18 -21.61 -0.52
C GLU A 434 25.61 -21.26 -1.95
N GLN A 435 24.69 -21.35 -2.92
CA GLN A 435 24.94 -20.98 -4.31
C GLN A 435 25.35 -19.52 -4.48
N PHE A 436 24.70 -18.61 -3.75
CA PHE A 436 25.05 -17.20 -3.72
C PHE A 436 26.48 -17.00 -3.21
N LEU A 437 26.84 -17.64 -2.10
CA LEU A 437 28.18 -17.53 -1.51
C LEU A 437 29.26 -18.10 -2.44
N GLU A 438 29.01 -19.24 -3.10
CA GLU A 438 29.93 -19.83 -4.07
C GLU A 438 30.15 -18.92 -5.29
N TYR A 439 29.11 -18.22 -5.72
CA TYR A 439 29.19 -17.30 -6.86
C TYR A 439 29.87 -15.98 -6.50
N MET A 440 29.58 -15.44 -5.30
CA MET A 440 29.96 -14.08 -4.91
C MET A 440 31.28 -13.98 -4.14
N ALA A 441 31.77 -15.07 -3.54
CA ALA A 441 33.00 -15.07 -2.75
C ALA A 441 34.13 -15.81 -3.47
N ASN A 442 35.26 -15.13 -3.66
CA ASN A 442 36.48 -15.72 -4.24
C ASN A 442 37.41 -16.34 -3.17
N ASN A 443 37.14 -16.07 -1.89
CA ASN A 443 37.94 -16.52 -0.76
C ASN A 443 37.09 -16.58 0.53
N GLU A 444 37.65 -17.18 1.58
CA GLU A 444 36.94 -17.38 2.85
C GLU A 444 36.58 -16.06 3.56
N ALA A 445 37.40 -15.03 3.43
CA ALA A 445 37.11 -13.73 4.05
C ALA A 445 35.92 -13.02 3.37
N GLU A 446 35.82 -13.11 2.05
CA GLU A 446 34.66 -12.62 1.29
C GLU A 446 33.41 -13.43 1.63
N LYS A 447 33.53 -14.75 1.79
CA LYS A 447 32.43 -15.61 2.20
C LYS A 447 31.89 -15.23 3.57
N GLU A 448 32.77 -15.06 4.55
CA GLU A 448 32.43 -14.61 5.90
C GLU A 448 31.77 -13.21 5.87
N ALA A 449 32.28 -12.29 5.04
CA ALA A 449 31.69 -10.98 4.87
C ALA A 449 30.26 -11.05 4.33
N TRP A 450 30.01 -11.88 3.31
CA TRP A 450 28.67 -12.08 2.74
C TRP A 450 27.70 -12.75 3.72
N GLU A 451 28.17 -13.74 4.48
CA GLU A 451 27.36 -14.38 5.53
C GLU A 451 26.94 -13.37 6.60
N ASN A 452 27.84 -12.46 6.99
CA ASN A 452 27.59 -11.41 7.97
C ASN A 452 26.61 -10.32 7.51
N VAL A 453 26.33 -10.22 6.22
CA VAL A 453 25.34 -9.29 5.66
C VAL A 453 24.13 -9.99 5.04
N TRP A 454 24.04 -11.32 5.16
CA TRP A 454 22.92 -12.09 4.64
C TRP A 454 21.59 -11.64 5.29
N PRO A 455 20.58 -11.25 4.48
CA PRO A 455 19.39 -10.55 4.99
C PRO A 455 18.30 -11.49 5.56
N TYR A 456 18.30 -12.78 5.22
CA TYR A 456 17.27 -13.73 5.67
C TYR A 456 17.83 -14.59 6.81
N ARG A 457 17.52 -14.20 8.04
CA ARG A 457 17.99 -14.85 9.27
C ARG A 457 16.80 -15.34 10.10
N ASP A 458 16.99 -16.44 10.82
CA ASP A 458 16.01 -17.02 11.73
C ASP A 458 16.07 -16.30 13.09
N ASP A 459 15.58 -15.05 13.17
CA ASP A 459 15.50 -14.28 14.43
C ASP A 459 14.11 -14.36 15.09
#